data_AF-A0A2E2WLX8-F1
#
_entry.id   AF-A0A2E2WLX8-F1
#
_cell.length_a   1.000
_cell.length_b   1.000
_cell.length_c   1.000
_cell.angle_alpha   90.00
_cell.angle_beta   90.00
_cell.angle_gamma   90.00
#
_symmetry.space_group_name_H-M   'P 1'
#
loop_
_entity.id
_entity.type
_entity.pdbx_description
1 polymer ?
#
loop_
_entity_poly.entity_id
_entity_poly.type
_entity_poly.pdbx_seq_one_letter_code
_entity_poly.pdbx_strand_id
1 'polypeptide(L)'
;MNSYATTYKQWNNPNQNTFLPEERISLFFTAVWILYILLSPVYIFSKGLPQPADYLLFFCGFPALFVAMIRHRGGLSKVFLFGMLFAVLTLAINLIHFSFLQNDRLLKHSIYYIFNFSAFYYTLIMFKQSPETMNRLIYIAVAASIVFQFIYAPLFGTVELFRNTGTFNNPNQLAYWCILSACILIVIKRDQPFTLLDLALFAMLFYLQSLSLSKAGLIVSALLLPIIVFLPNMPNFGKILALIGILAFIITQVIDPQTLGQKLTQVEQLSAVADRINNIGTESDDSASGRGYDRIIKYPHYILYGAGEGAFSRFGVGAQEIHSGLGTLLFSYGISGFIFFLMFVYAVFYRVPRQYYLLLGLVFLFGIPHQNIRFTYFWVFLGIVYSHRIYFEDREKHMARLKEITNIKNNNFKK
;
A
#
# COMPACT_ATOMS: atom_id res chain seq x y z
N MET A 1 -10.78 -41.80 26.69
CA MET A 1 -12.10 -41.50 26.09
C MET A 1 -12.85 -40.33 26.75
N ASN A 2 -12.26 -39.53 27.64
CA ASN A 2 -12.95 -38.42 28.34
C ASN A 2 -12.30 -37.02 28.14
N SER A 3 -11.82 -36.69 26.93
CA SER A 3 -11.35 -35.31 26.64
C SER A 3 -12.11 -34.58 25.51
N TYR A 4 -12.99 -35.30 24.78
CA TYR A 4 -13.75 -34.73 23.66
C TYR A 4 -15.14 -34.21 24.07
N ALA A 5 -15.61 -34.52 25.28
CA ALA A 5 -16.94 -34.12 25.75
C ALA A 5 -16.98 -32.69 26.34
N THR A 6 -15.84 -32.10 26.67
CA THR A 6 -15.78 -30.77 27.29
C THR A 6 -15.97 -29.64 26.28
N THR A 7 -15.60 -29.85 25.01
CA THR A 7 -15.71 -28.81 23.97
C THR A 7 -17.14 -28.69 23.40
N TYR A 8 -17.93 -29.77 23.44
CA TYR A 8 -19.30 -29.75 22.90
C TYR A 8 -20.33 -29.12 23.84
N LYS A 9 -20.04 -29.05 25.15
CA LYS A 9 -20.96 -28.47 26.16
C LYS A 9 -20.95 -26.94 26.22
N GLN A 10 -20.01 -26.26 25.57
CA GLN A 10 -19.94 -24.79 25.55
C GLN A 10 -20.85 -24.14 24.49
N TRP A 11 -21.45 -24.90 23.58
CA TRP A 11 -22.21 -24.32 22.45
C TRP A 11 -23.69 -24.03 22.75
N ASN A 12 -24.24 -24.52 23.87
CA ASN A 12 -25.69 -24.47 24.16
C ASN A 12 -26.08 -23.71 25.45
N ASN A 13 -25.27 -22.75 25.92
CA ASN A 13 -25.67 -21.89 27.03
C ASN A 13 -25.92 -20.45 26.54
N PRO A 14 -27.18 -20.00 26.40
CA PRO A 14 -27.52 -18.66 25.89
C PRO A 14 -27.04 -17.51 26.79
N ASN A 15 -26.57 -17.81 28.00
CA ASN A 15 -26.19 -16.83 29.02
C ASN A 15 -24.66 -16.64 29.20
N GLN A 16 -23.82 -17.16 28.29
CA GLN A 16 -22.37 -16.93 28.29
C GLN A 16 -21.89 -16.03 27.14
N ASN A 17 -22.58 -14.90 26.89
CA ASN A 17 -22.05 -13.80 26.06
C ASN A 17 -20.99 -12.97 26.80
N THR A 18 -20.06 -13.63 27.50
CA THR A 18 -18.88 -12.97 28.06
C THR A 18 -17.67 -13.38 27.24
N PHE A 19 -17.44 -12.67 26.12
CA PHE A 19 -16.19 -12.78 25.36
C PHE A 19 -14.99 -12.80 26.33
N LEU A 20 -14.14 -13.81 26.22
CA LEU A 20 -12.93 -13.93 27.03
C LEU A 20 -12.06 -12.66 26.84
N PRO A 21 -11.27 -12.22 27.84
CA PRO A 21 -10.45 -11.02 27.73
C PRO A 21 -9.54 -10.99 26.50
N GLU A 22 -9.08 -12.16 26.04
CA GLU A 22 -8.24 -12.30 24.83
C GLU A 22 -9.01 -12.03 23.53
N GLU A 23 -10.26 -12.47 23.43
CA GLU A 23 -11.11 -12.23 22.25
C GLU A 23 -11.46 -10.75 22.12
N ARG A 24 -11.75 -10.07 23.24
CA ARG A 24 -12.04 -8.63 23.26
C ARG A 24 -10.86 -7.80 22.76
N ILE A 25 -9.64 -8.18 23.14
CA ILE A 25 -8.40 -7.51 22.71
C ILE A 25 -8.19 -7.71 21.20
N SER A 26 -8.41 -8.92 20.68
CA SER A 26 -8.28 -9.20 19.25
C SER A 26 -9.32 -8.44 18.41
N LEU A 27 -10.56 -8.34 18.90
CA LEU A 27 -11.62 -7.56 18.25
C LEU A 27 -11.27 -6.06 18.20
N PHE A 28 -10.78 -5.50 19.31
CA PHE A 28 -10.35 -4.10 19.36
C PHE A 28 -9.23 -3.81 18.36
N PHE A 29 -8.21 -4.68 18.29
CA PHE A 29 -7.10 -4.49 17.34
C PHE A 29 -7.58 -4.56 15.89
N THR A 30 -8.47 -5.51 15.59
CA THR A 30 -9.08 -5.65 14.27
C THR A 30 -9.90 -4.41 13.91
N ALA A 31 -10.68 -3.87 14.85
CA ALA A 31 -11.48 -2.66 14.64
C ALA A 31 -10.61 -1.43 14.35
N VAL A 32 -9.54 -1.22 15.13
CA VAL A 32 -8.56 -0.15 14.90
C VAL A 32 -7.95 -0.27 13.49
N TRP A 33 -7.60 -1.48 13.08
CA TRP A 33 -6.99 -1.71 11.77
C TRP A 33 -7.97 -1.43 10.62
N ILE A 34 -9.23 -1.89 10.71
CA ILE A 34 -10.26 -1.61 9.70
C ILE A 34 -10.51 -0.12 9.58
N LEU A 35 -10.67 0.55 10.73
CA LEU A 35 -10.94 1.98 10.77
C LEU A 35 -9.77 2.77 10.18
N TYR A 36 -8.53 2.30 10.35
CA TYR A 36 -7.38 2.88 9.65
C TYR A 36 -7.54 2.82 8.13
N ILE A 37 -7.91 1.67 7.53
CA ILE A 37 -8.08 1.57 6.07
C ILE A 37 -9.19 2.49 5.57
N LEU A 38 -10.30 2.59 6.32
CA LEU A 38 -11.43 3.45 5.98
C LEU A 38 -11.07 4.93 6.05
N LEU A 39 -10.25 5.33 7.02
CA LEU A 39 -9.79 6.71 7.20
C LEU A 39 -8.53 7.04 6.39
N SER A 40 -7.82 6.05 5.86
CA SER A 40 -6.55 6.26 5.14
C SER A 40 -6.62 7.23 3.95
N PRO A 41 -7.74 7.34 3.20
CA PRO A 41 -7.82 8.36 2.16
C PRO A 41 -8.27 9.73 2.67
N VAL A 42 -8.76 9.87 3.91
CA VAL A 42 -9.37 11.11 4.43
C VAL A 42 -8.29 12.05 4.99
N TYR A 43 -7.87 13.04 4.19
CA TYR A 43 -6.97 14.10 4.64
C TYR A 43 -7.78 15.32 5.07
N ILE A 44 -7.52 15.78 6.30
CA ILE A 44 -8.16 16.97 6.87
C ILE A 44 -7.11 18.03 7.16
N PHE A 45 -5.91 17.62 7.59
CA PHE A 45 -4.83 18.52 7.94
C PHE A 45 -3.92 18.77 6.75
N SER A 46 -3.23 19.91 6.76
CA SER A 46 -2.32 20.33 5.70
C SER A 46 -1.19 19.33 5.40
N LYS A 47 -0.57 19.47 4.22
CA LYS A 47 0.56 18.63 3.79
C LYS A 47 1.67 18.62 4.83
N GLY A 48 2.18 17.43 5.13
CA GLY A 48 3.28 17.22 6.08
C GLY A 48 2.84 17.06 7.54
N LEU A 49 1.54 17.16 7.86
CA LEU A 49 1.01 16.84 9.18
C LEU A 49 0.39 15.43 9.21
N PRO A 50 0.41 14.74 10.37
CA PRO A 50 -0.31 13.49 10.56
C PRO A 50 -1.80 13.67 10.31
N GLN A 51 -2.42 12.69 9.66
CA GLN A 51 -3.85 12.67 9.31
C GLN A 51 -4.68 11.89 10.34
N PRO A 52 -6.03 11.95 10.30
CA PRO A 52 -6.87 11.21 11.23
C PRO A 52 -6.53 9.72 11.34
N ALA A 53 -6.24 9.07 10.19
CA ALA A 53 -5.79 7.68 10.16
C ALA A 53 -4.44 7.46 10.88
N ASP A 54 -3.51 8.41 10.77
CA ASP A 54 -2.20 8.31 11.43
C ASP A 54 -2.33 8.47 12.94
N TYR A 55 -3.18 9.40 13.42
CA TYR A 55 -3.48 9.54 14.84
C TYR A 55 -4.14 8.28 15.42
N LEU A 56 -5.05 7.65 14.68
CA LEU A 56 -5.65 6.39 15.08
C LEU A 56 -4.59 5.28 15.25
N LEU A 57 -3.69 5.11 14.27
CA LEU A 57 -2.58 4.16 14.42
C LEU A 57 -1.65 4.55 15.56
N PHE A 58 -1.42 5.84 15.79
CA PHE A 58 -0.54 6.28 16.86
C PHE A 58 -1.12 5.95 18.24
N PHE A 59 -2.34 6.39 18.53
CA PHE A 59 -2.93 6.27 19.86
C PHE A 59 -3.53 4.90 20.14
N CYS A 60 -3.99 4.17 19.13
CA CYS A 60 -4.61 2.86 19.30
C CYS A 60 -3.74 1.72 18.76
N GLY A 61 -3.09 1.93 17.62
CA GLY A 61 -2.25 0.93 16.96
C GLY A 61 -0.94 0.64 17.71
N PHE A 62 -0.21 1.64 18.21
CA PHE A 62 1.03 1.39 18.96
C PHE A 62 0.81 0.67 20.28
N PRO A 63 -0.14 1.06 21.15
CA PRO A 63 -0.40 0.28 22.36
C PRO A 63 -0.81 -1.16 22.02
N ALA A 64 -1.61 -1.35 20.99
CA ALA A 64 -1.99 -2.68 20.49
C ALA A 64 -0.77 -3.50 20.04
N LEU A 65 0.12 -2.88 19.26
CA LEU A 65 1.38 -3.45 18.82
C LEU A 65 2.27 -3.84 20.00
N PHE A 66 2.40 -2.96 20.98
CA PHE A 66 3.21 -3.20 22.18
C PHE A 66 2.71 -4.39 22.99
N VAL A 67 1.40 -4.46 23.25
CA VAL A 67 0.76 -5.61 23.92
C VAL A 67 0.98 -6.89 23.12
N ALA A 68 0.82 -6.84 21.79
CA ALA A 68 1.04 -8.00 20.93
C ALA A 68 2.51 -8.45 20.92
N MET A 69 3.47 -7.54 20.98
CA MET A 69 4.90 -7.84 21.06
C MET A 69 5.28 -8.53 22.37
N ILE A 70 4.79 -8.03 23.51
CA ILE A 70 5.04 -8.66 24.83
C ILE A 70 4.51 -10.10 24.86
N ARG A 71 3.37 -10.34 24.20
CA ARG A 71 2.74 -11.67 24.13
C ARG A 71 3.37 -12.59 23.08
N HIS A 72 4.16 -12.05 22.15
CA HIS A 72 4.72 -12.83 21.05
C HIS A 72 5.86 -13.73 21.54
N ARG A 73 5.61 -15.05 21.58
CA ARG A 73 6.60 -16.07 21.97
C ARG A 73 7.42 -16.66 20.80
N GLY A 74 7.39 -16.04 19.62
CA GLY A 74 8.12 -16.50 18.44
C GLY A 74 9.45 -15.77 18.22
N GLY A 75 10.38 -16.42 17.52
CA GLY A 75 11.66 -15.82 17.12
C GLY A 75 11.51 -14.66 16.12
N LEU A 76 12.56 -13.84 16.01
CA LEU A 76 12.62 -12.71 15.07
C LEU A 76 12.73 -13.22 13.62
N SER A 77 11.79 -12.81 12.76
CA SER A 77 11.86 -13.15 11.34
C SER A 77 12.90 -12.27 10.62
N LYS A 78 13.48 -12.76 9.51
CA LYS A 78 14.40 -11.97 8.67
C LYS A 78 13.78 -10.63 8.24
N VAL A 79 12.48 -10.63 7.94
CA VAL A 79 11.73 -9.42 7.56
C VAL A 79 11.69 -8.41 8.71
N PHE A 80 11.42 -8.87 9.93
CA PHE A 80 11.47 -7.98 11.09
C PHE A 80 12.89 -7.45 11.31
N LEU A 81 13.91 -8.32 11.26
CA LEU A 81 15.30 -7.93 11.45
C LEU A 81 15.74 -6.84 10.47
N PHE A 82 15.55 -7.06 9.16
CA PHE A 82 15.98 -6.08 8.15
C PHE A 82 15.20 -4.76 8.23
N GLY A 83 13.89 -4.82 8.48
CA GLY A 83 13.08 -3.61 8.64
C GLY A 83 13.44 -2.82 9.90
N MET A 84 13.75 -3.50 11.00
CA MET A 84 14.23 -2.87 12.23
C MET A 84 15.61 -2.25 12.02
N LEU A 85 16.56 -3.00 11.44
CA LEU A 85 17.90 -2.49 11.14
C LEU A 85 17.84 -1.24 10.26
N PHE A 86 16.96 -1.24 9.25
CA PHE A 86 16.69 -0.07 8.44
C PHE A 86 16.20 1.12 9.31
N ALA A 87 15.15 0.92 10.12
CA ALA A 87 14.57 1.99 10.94
C ALA A 87 15.54 2.54 12.01
N VAL A 88 16.36 1.70 12.62
CA VAL A 88 17.40 2.14 13.57
C VAL A 88 18.52 2.86 12.86
N LEU A 89 18.91 2.44 11.65
CA LEU A 89 19.94 3.13 10.90
C LEU A 89 19.48 4.52 10.45
N THR A 90 18.23 4.69 10.03
CA THR A 90 17.71 6.03 9.70
C THR A 90 17.76 6.96 10.91
N LEU A 91 17.37 6.44 12.09
CA LEU A 91 17.47 7.17 13.35
C LEU A 91 18.92 7.49 13.71
N ALA A 92 19.84 6.53 13.60
CA ALA A 92 21.25 6.72 13.94
C ALA A 92 21.90 7.80 13.07
N ILE A 93 21.71 7.75 11.75
CA ILE A 93 22.25 8.75 10.81
C ILE A 93 21.67 10.13 11.12
N ASN A 94 20.35 10.23 11.31
CA ASN A 94 19.71 11.51 11.62
C ASN A 94 20.11 12.04 13.01
N LEU A 95 20.37 11.19 14.00
CA LEU A 95 20.88 11.60 15.32
C LEU A 95 22.30 12.17 15.22
N ILE A 96 23.18 11.54 14.43
CA ILE A 96 24.52 12.05 14.16
C ILE A 96 24.43 13.44 13.53
N HIS A 97 23.61 13.60 12.49
CA HIS A 97 23.44 14.92 11.85
C HIS A 97 22.75 15.93 12.78
N PHE A 98 21.82 15.47 13.63
CA PHE A 98 21.13 16.32 14.60
C PHE A 98 22.10 16.88 15.65
N SER A 99 23.10 16.12 16.11
CA SER A 99 24.08 16.63 17.08
C SER A 99 24.91 17.79 16.54
N PHE A 100 25.08 17.90 15.22
CA PHE A 100 25.81 19.01 14.58
C PHE A 100 24.89 20.14 14.12
N LEU A 101 23.71 19.81 13.60
CA LEU A 101 22.83 20.77 12.91
C LEU A 101 21.68 21.28 13.77
N GLN A 102 21.36 20.61 14.89
CA GLN A 102 20.30 20.97 15.84
C GLN A 102 18.93 21.24 15.19
N ASN A 103 18.62 20.53 14.09
CA ASN A 103 17.39 20.72 13.32
C ASN A 103 16.38 19.59 13.59
N ASP A 104 15.23 19.94 14.17
CA ASP A 104 14.18 19.01 14.57
C ASP A 104 13.61 18.16 13.41
N ARG A 105 13.69 18.65 12.16
CA ARG A 105 13.21 17.92 10.99
C ARG A 105 13.93 16.57 10.83
N LEU A 106 15.22 16.50 11.16
CA LEU A 106 16.01 15.25 11.11
C LEU A 106 15.36 14.13 11.95
N LEU A 107 14.92 14.48 13.15
CA LEU A 107 14.25 13.52 14.04
C LEU A 107 12.85 13.16 13.53
N LYS A 108 12.10 14.14 13.00
CA LYS A 108 10.77 13.91 12.42
C LYS A 108 10.82 12.86 11.30
N HIS A 109 11.80 12.94 10.40
CA HIS A 109 11.97 11.98 9.31
C HIS A 109 12.26 10.56 9.80
N SER A 110 13.05 10.40 10.87
CA SER A 110 13.28 9.10 11.51
C SER A 110 12.00 8.51 12.11
N ILE A 111 11.21 9.35 12.79
CA ILE A 111 9.93 8.96 13.39
C ILE A 111 8.97 8.45 12.31
N TYR A 112 8.94 9.06 11.12
CA TYR A 112 8.13 8.56 10.00
C TYR A 112 8.48 7.13 9.60
N TYR A 113 9.77 6.77 9.50
CA TYR A 113 10.17 5.41 9.14
C TYR A 113 9.84 4.40 10.24
N ILE A 114 10.05 4.76 11.51
CA ILE A 114 9.67 3.91 12.65
C ILE A 114 8.15 3.71 12.69
N PHE A 115 7.38 4.77 12.49
CA PHE A 115 5.92 4.74 12.42
C PHE A 115 5.43 3.81 11.31
N ASN A 116 5.96 4.01 10.11
CA ASN A 116 5.60 3.24 8.94
C ASN A 116 5.98 1.75 9.05
N PHE A 117 7.17 1.44 9.57
CA PHE A 117 7.56 0.07 9.86
C PHE A 117 6.65 -0.58 10.93
N SER A 118 6.18 0.21 11.89
CA SER A 118 5.23 -0.26 12.90
C SER A 118 3.86 -0.55 12.30
N ALA A 119 3.37 0.26 11.35
CA ALA A 119 2.14 -0.01 10.59
C ALA A 119 2.24 -1.30 9.75
N PHE A 120 3.39 -1.55 9.13
CA PHE A 120 3.69 -2.81 8.47
C PHE A 120 3.60 -3.98 9.45
N TYR A 121 4.27 -3.90 10.61
CA TYR A 121 4.30 -4.99 11.58
C TYR A 121 2.94 -5.23 12.24
N TYR A 122 2.18 -4.16 12.50
CA TYR A 122 0.81 -4.24 12.99
C TYR A 122 -0.08 -5.03 12.04
N THR A 123 0.02 -4.78 10.72
CA THR A 123 -0.67 -5.56 9.69
C THR A 123 -0.31 -7.04 9.75
N LEU A 124 0.97 -7.38 9.98
CA LEU A 124 1.39 -8.78 10.09
C LEU A 124 0.79 -9.51 11.30
N ILE A 125 0.69 -8.84 12.45
CA ILE A 125 0.12 -9.44 13.66
C ILE A 125 -1.35 -9.76 13.44
N MET A 126 -2.11 -8.86 12.79
CA MET A 126 -3.53 -9.10 12.50
C MET A 126 -3.70 -10.35 11.62
N PHE A 127 -2.87 -10.50 10.59
CA PHE A 127 -2.88 -11.71 9.76
C PHE A 127 -2.46 -12.96 10.50
N LYS A 128 -1.51 -12.91 11.44
CA LYS A 128 -1.14 -14.08 12.25
C LYS A 128 -2.26 -14.56 13.16
N GLN A 129 -3.15 -13.67 13.62
CA GLN A 129 -4.24 -14.02 14.51
C GLN A 129 -5.41 -14.69 13.78
N SER A 130 -5.81 -14.15 12.62
CA SER A 130 -6.96 -14.67 11.86
C SER A 130 -6.82 -14.39 10.36
N PRO A 131 -6.04 -15.19 9.61
CA PRO A 131 -5.68 -14.89 8.22
C PRO A 131 -6.89 -14.76 7.28
N GLU A 132 -7.86 -15.68 7.37
CA GLU A 132 -9.05 -15.68 6.49
C GLU A 132 -9.98 -14.50 6.78
N THR A 133 -10.31 -14.30 8.06
CA THR A 133 -11.11 -13.17 8.53
C THR A 133 -10.47 -11.84 8.14
N MET A 134 -9.15 -11.71 8.37
CA MET A 134 -8.41 -10.51 7.98
C MET A 134 -8.52 -10.28 6.48
N ASN A 135 -8.24 -11.29 5.65
CA ASN A 135 -8.35 -11.17 4.19
C ASN A 135 -9.70 -10.61 3.73
N ARG A 136 -10.80 -11.10 4.31
CA ARG A 136 -12.16 -10.62 4.02
C ARG A 136 -12.39 -9.19 4.51
N LEU A 137 -11.93 -8.85 5.71
CA LEU A 137 -12.12 -7.51 6.27
C LEU A 137 -11.32 -6.45 5.50
N ILE A 138 -10.10 -6.77 5.05
CA ILE A 138 -9.32 -5.90 4.16
C ILE A 138 -10.10 -5.66 2.87
N TYR A 139 -10.61 -6.72 2.24
CA TYR A 139 -11.38 -6.58 1.02
C TYR A 139 -12.56 -5.61 1.19
N ILE A 140 -13.36 -5.81 2.24
CA ILE A 140 -14.53 -4.97 2.53
C ILE A 140 -14.11 -3.52 2.79
N ALA A 141 -13.08 -3.30 3.61
CA ALA A 141 -12.61 -1.96 3.96
C ALA A 141 -12.05 -1.22 2.74
N VAL A 142 -11.23 -1.88 1.93
CA VAL A 142 -10.68 -1.29 0.70
C VAL A 142 -11.78 -0.99 -0.31
N ALA A 143 -12.71 -1.93 -0.52
CA ALA A 143 -13.85 -1.71 -1.42
C ALA A 143 -14.72 -0.53 -0.95
N ALA A 144 -15.01 -0.44 0.35
CA ALA A 144 -15.75 0.67 0.94
C ALA A 144 -15.01 2.00 0.76
N SER A 145 -13.69 2.04 0.97
CA SER A 145 -12.88 3.25 0.75
C SER A 145 -12.87 3.68 -0.72
N ILE A 146 -12.83 2.73 -1.68
CA ILE A 146 -12.93 3.00 -3.12
C ILE A 146 -14.27 3.61 -3.47
N VAL A 147 -15.37 3.00 -3.02
CA VAL A 147 -16.72 3.51 -3.28
C VAL A 147 -16.89 4.89 -2.65
N PHE A 148 -16.39 5.10 -1.43
CA PHE A 148 -16.41 6.41 -0.77
C PHE A 148 -15.67 7.48 -1.59
N GLN A 149 -14.43 7.22 -2.03
CA GLN A 149 -13.68 8.16 -2.86
C GLN A 149 -14.36 8.42 -4.21
N PHE A 150 -14.88 7.38 -4.84
CA PHE A 150 -15.56 7.45 -6.12
C PHE A 150 -16.84 8.29 -6.05
N ILE A 151 -17.57 8.24 -4.94
CA ILE A 151 -18.75 9.08 -4.71
C ILE A 151 -18.32 10.51 -4.34
N TYR A 152 -17.30 10.66 -3.51
CA TYR A 152 -16.85 11.96 -3.01
C TYR A 152 -16.30 12.85 -4.12
N ALA A 153 -15.38 12.34 -4.96
CA ALA A 153 -14.65 13.16 -5.92
C ALA A 153 -15.55 13.87 -6.96
N PRO A 154 -16.62 13.23 -7.51
CA PRO A 154 -17.57 13.91 -8.38
C PRO A 154 -18.56 14.81 -7.63
N LEU A 155 -19.06 14.40 -6.45
CA LEU A 155 -20.11 15.16 -5.74
C LEU A 155 -19.60 16.47 -5.13
N PHE A 156 -18.37 16.47 -4.60
CA PHE A 156 -17.77 17.64 -3.97
C PHE A 156 -16.73 18.33 -4.88
N GLY A 157 -16.60 17.86 -6.13
CA GLY A 157 -15.65 18.34 -7.14
C GLY A 157 -16.09 19.57 -7.92
N THR A 158 -17.04 20.38 -7.42
CA THR A 158 -17.44 21.64 -8.08
C THR A 158 -16.31 22.65 -8.16
N VAL A 159 -15.27 22.49 -7.34
CA VAL A 159 -13.97 23.15 -7.48
C VAL A 159 -12.97 22.13 -8.05
N GLU A 160 -12.35 22.45 -9.17
CA GLU A 160 -11.39 21.60 -9.89
C GLU A 160 -10.29 21.03 -8.99
N LEU A 161 -9.87 21.80 -7.98
CA LEU A 161 -8.91 21.38 -6.97
C LEU A 161 -9.37 20.13 -6.19
N PHE A 162 -10.63 20.10 -5.72
CA PHE A 162 -11.17 18.96 -4.96
C PHE A 162 -11.44 17.74 -5.84
N ARG A 163 -11.79 17.97 -7.11
CA ARG A 163 -11.98 16.90 -8.11
C ARG A 163 -10.68 16.12 -8.33
N ASN A 164 -9.57 16.83 -8.46
CA ASN A 164 -8.28 16.23 -8.82
C ASN A 164 -7.53 15.65 -7.60
N THR A 165 -7.92 16.02 -6.38
CA THR A 165 -7.31 15.47 -5.15
C THR A 165 -8.18 14.47 -4.42
N GLY A 166 -9.48 14.41 -4.69
CA GLY A 166 -10.44 13.70 -3.84
C GLY A 166 -10.37 14.26 -2.42
N THR A 167 -10.30 13.38 -1.41
CA THR A 167 -10.06 13.81 -0.02
C THR A 167 -8.58 13.92 0.35
N PHE A 168 -7.64 13.81 -0.59
CA PHE A 168 -6.22 13.98 -0.34
C PHE A 168 -5.80 15.45 -0.45
N ASN A 169 -4.59 15.78 -0.02
CA ASN A 169 -4.03 17.13 -0.19
C ASN A 169 -3.37 17.35 -1.56
N ASN A 170 -3.07 16.29 -2.30
CA ASN A 170 -2.31 16.35 -3.55
C ASN A 170 -2.80 15.29 -4.54
N PRO A 171 -2.92 15.60 -5.85
CA PRO A 171 -3.28 14.62 -6.87
C PRO A 171 -2.39 13.35 -6.87
N ASN A 172 -1.09 13.50 -6.61
CA ASN A 172 -0.16 12.37 -6.57
C ASN A 172 -0.44 11.41 -5.41
N GLN A 173 -1.06 11.89 -4.32
CA GLN A 173 -1.47 11.02 -3.21
C GLN A 173 -2.70 10.19 -3.59
N LEU A 174 -3.70 10.79 -4.23
CA LEU A 174 -4.86 10.06 -4.77
C LEU A 174 -4.41 9.01 -5.79
N ALA A 175 -3.54 9.39 -6.73
CA ALA A 175 -2.99 8.49 -7.73
C ALA A 175 -2.27 7.28 -7.09
N TYR A 176 -1.37 7.55 -6.14
CA TYR A 176 -0.61 6.48 -5.49
C TYR A 176 -1.50 5.57 -4.65
N TRP A 177 -2.49 6.15 -3.97
CA TRP A 177 -3.50 5.37 -3.24
C TRP A 177 -4.32 4.47 -4.18
N CYS A 178 -4.69 4.95 -5.38
CA CYS A 178 -5.40 4.14 -6.37
C CYS A 178 -4.57 2.94 -6.82
N ILE A 179 -3.29 3.15 -7.13
CA ILE A 179 -2.34 2.10 -7.52
C ILE A 179 -2.18 1.06 -6.40
N LEU A 180 -1.96 1.52 -5.16
CA LEU A 180 -1.81 0.63 -4.01
C LEU A 180 -3.10 -0.15 -3.73
N SER A 181 -4.26 0.49 -3.78
CA SER A 181 -5.55 -0.17 -3.60
C SER A 181 -5.80 -1.25 -4.67
N ALA A 182 -5.48 -0.98 -5.93
CA ALA A 182 -5.54 -1.98 -6.99
C ALA A 182 -4.58 -3.15 -6.71
N CYS A 183 -3.34 -2.88 -6.31
CA CYS A 183 -2.38 -3.92 -5.94
C CYS A 183 -2.86 -4.76 -4.74
N ILE A 184 -3.46 -4.12 -3.73
CA ILE A 184 -4.04 -4.80 -2.56
C ILE A 184 -5.19 -5.72 -2.99
N LEU A 185 -6.12 -5.27 -3.85
CA LEU A 185 -7.20 -6.11 -4.37
C LEU A 185 -6.65 -7.37 -5.08
N ILE A 186 -5.60 -7.21 -5.89
CA ILE A 186 -4.94 -8.34 -6.58
C ILE A 186 -4.34 -9.33 -5.59
N VAL A 187 -3.66 -8.86 -4.55
CA VAL A 187 -3.06 -9.72 -3.52
C VAL A 187 -4.13 -10.40 -2.67
N ILE A 188 -5.21 -9.70 -2.31
CA ILE A 188 -6.30 -10.23 -1.49
C ILE A 188 -7.12 -11.30 -2.23
N LYS A 189 -7.25 -11.19 -3.56
CA LYS A 189 -7.93 -12.15 -4.46
C LYS A 189 -6.99 -13.21 -5.07
N ARG A 190 -5.84 -13.46 -4.43
CA ARG A 190 -4.81 -14.42 -4.88
C ARG A 190 -5.31 -15.85 -5.17
N ASP A 191 -6.34 -16.31 -4.48
CA ASP A 191 -6.89 -17.67 -4.58
C ASP A 191 -8.38 -17.70 -4.94
N GLN A 192 -8.94 -16.56 -5.34
CA GLN A 192 -10.35 -16.41 -5.69
C GLN A 192 -10.48 -15.80 -7.09
N PRO A 193 -11.47 -16.21 -7.89
CA PRO A 193 -11.74 -15.55 -9.16
C PRO A 193 -12.20 -14.10 -8.93
N PHE A 194 -11.86 -13.22 -9.86
CA PHE A 194 -12.39 -11.86 -9.85
C PHE A 194 -13.86 -11.85 -10.25
N THR A 195 -14.66 -11.09 -9.52
CA THR A 195 -16.11 -10.92 -9.68
C THR A 195 -16.42 -9.64 -10.44
N LEU A 196 -17.70 -9.45 -10.83
CA LEU A 196 -18.15 -8.20 -11.45
C LEU A 196 -17.94 -6.98 -10.53
N LEU A 197 -18.08 -7.16 -9.21
CA LEU A 197 -17.77 -6.11 -8.25
C LEU A 197 -16.28 -5.73 -8.32
N ASP A 198 -15.39 -6.71 -8.44
CA ASP A 198 -13.95 -6.43 -8.55
C ASP A 198 -13.61 -5.65 -9.83
N LEU A 199 -14.26 -5.99 -10.96
CA LEU A 199 -14.12 -5.23 -12.21
C LEU A 199 -14.64 -3.79 -12.05
N ALA A 200 -15.77 -3.60 -11.36
CA ALA A 200 -16.31 -2.28 -11.06
C ALA A 200 -15.35 -1.47 -10.16
N LEU A 201 -14.76 -2.09 -9.14
CA LEU A 201 -13.77 -1.45 -8.27
C LEU A 201 -12.52 -1.02 -9.06
N PHE A 202 -12.01 -1.87 -9.96
CA PHE A 202 -10.90 -1.46 -10.84
C PHE A 202 -11.30 -0.30 -11.75
N ALA A 203 -12.48 -0.32 -12.34
CA ALA A 203 -12.97 0.79 -13.17
C ALA A 203 -13.07 2.11 -12.37
N MET A 204 -13.59 2.06 -11.13
CA MET A 204 -13.63 3.22 -10.23
C MET A 204 -12.22 3.74 -9.93
N LEU A 205 -11.26 2.85 -9.67
CA LEU A 205 -9.87 3.23 -9.43
C LEU A 205 -9.21 3.87 -10.65
N PHE A 206 -9.42 3.33 -11.86
CA PHE A 206 -8.91 3.92 -13.10
C PHE A 206 -9.54 5.29 -13.39
N TYR A 207 -10.81 5.46 -13.07
CA TYR A 207 -11.49 6.76 -13.16
C TYR A 207 -10.93 7.77 -12.16
N LEU A 208 -10.79 7.41 -10.87
CA LEU A 208 -10.18 8.28 -9.87
C LEU A 208 -8.73 8.64 -10.23
N GLN A 209 -8.00 7.69 -10.82
CA GLN A 209 -6.66 7.94 -11.34
C GLN A 209 -6.65 8.96 -12.48
N SER A 210 -7.60 8.89 -13.42
CA SER A 210 -7.67 9.87 -14.51
C SER A 210 -8.02 11.27 -14.00
N LEU A 211 -8.92 11.37 -13.00
CA LEU A 211 -9.22 12.63 -12.31
C LEU A 211 -7.98 13.23 -11.63
N SER A 212 -7.09 12.40 -11.09
CA SER A 212 -5.90 12.91 -10.41
C SER A 212 -4.94 13.67 -11.33
N LEU A 213 -4.97 13.42 -12.65
CA LEU A 213 -4.05 14.04 -13.63
C LEU A 213 -2.55 13.91 -13.27
N SER A 214 -2.19 12.94 -12.43
CA SER A 214 -0.80 12.63 -12.07
C SER A 214 -0.11 11.91 -13.22
N LYS A 215 0.91 12.54 -13.83
CA LYS A 215 1.70 11.96 -14.94
C LYS A 215 2.25 10.57 -14.60
N ALA A 216 2.89 10.44 -13.43
CA ALA A 216 3.41 9.16 -12.95
C ALA A 216 2.29 8.13 -12.74
N GLY A 217 1.16 8.57 -12.18
CA GLY A 217 0.03 7.68 -11.94
C GLY A 217 -0.64 7.17 -13.21
N LEU A 218 -0.78 8.02 -14.23
CA LEU A 218 -1.30 7.65 -15.55
C LEU A 218 -0.41 6.58 -16.21
N ILE A 219 0.90 6.76 -16.22
CA ILE A 219 1.86 5.79 -16.78
C ILE A 219 1.77 4.46 -16.03
N VAL A 220 1.85 4.49 -14.70
CA VAL A 220 1.83 3.27 -13.88
C VAL A 220 0.50 2.52 -14.01
N SER A 221 -0.61 3.24 -14.14
CA SER A 221 -1.94 2.63 -14.30
C SER A 221 -2.14 2.03 -15.69
N ALA A 222 -1.60 2.67 -16.74
CA ALA A 222 -1.55 2.09 -18.07
C ALA A 222 -0.76 0.76 -18.09
N LEU A 223 0.34 0.68 -17.34
CA LEU A 223 1.13 -0.56 -17.19
C LEU A 223 0.45 -1.60 -16.28
N LEU A 224 -0.36 -1.16 -15.31
CA LEU A 224 -1.10 -2.05 -14.42
C LEU A 224 -2.24 -2.78 -15.13
N LEU A 225 -2.89 -2.14 -16.11
CA LEU A 225 -4.01 -2.70 -16.86
C LEU A 225 -3.69 -4.04 -17.54
N PRO A 226 -2.62 -4.21 -18.33
CA PRO A 226 -2.28 -5.51 -18.92
C PRO A 226 -1.95 -6.54 -17.83
N ILE A 227 -1.30 -6.15 -16.72
CA ILE A 227 -1.03 -7.08 -15.62
C ILE A 227 -2.34 -7.64 -15.07
N ILE A 228 -3.35 -6.80 -14.82
CA ILE A 228 -4.68 -7.21 -14.35
C ILE A 228 -5.33 -8.18 -15.34
N VAL A 229 -5.31 -7.85 -16.64
CA VAL A 229 -5.91 -8.66 -17.70
C VAL A 229 -5.29 -10.06 -17.79
N PHE A 230 -3.96 -10.13 -17.66
CA PHE A 230 -3.23 -11.40 -17.75
C PHE A 230 -3.16 -12.18 -16.43
N LEU A 231 -3.84 -11.74 -15.37
CA LEU A 231 -3.93 -12.53 -14.14
C LEU A 231 -4.64 -13.87 -14.40
N PRO A 232 -4.14 -14.98 -13.84
CA PRO A 232 -4.77 -16.30 -14.01
C PRO A 232 -6.23 -16.34 -13.56
N ASN A 233 -6.54 -15.64 -12.46
CA ASN A 233 -7.87 -15.64 -11.83
C ASN A 233 -8.86 -14.65 -12.49
N MET A 234 -8.43 -13.91 -13.52
CA MET A 234 -9.28 -12.93 -14.22
C MET A 234 -10.27 -13.65 -15.15
N PRO A 235 -11.59 -13.39 -15.05
CA PRO A 235 -12.58 -14.02 -15.92
C PRO A 235 -12.37 -13.67 -17.40
N ASN A 236 -12.72 -14.60 -18.29
CA ASN A 236 -12.60 -14.42 -19.75
C ASN A 236 -13.34 -13.17 -20.24
N PHE A 237 -14.50 -12.84 -19.65
CA PHE A 237 -15.23 -11.62 -19.98
C PHE A 237 -14.39 -10.35 -19.75
N GLY A 238 -13.68 -10.25 -18.62
CA GLY A 238 -12.81 -9.10 -18.32
C GLY A 238 -11.62 -9.02 -19.30
N LYS A 239 -11.06 -10.17 -19.67
CA LYS A 239 -9.99 -10.26 -20.68
C LYS A 239 -10.45 -9.77 -22.05
N ILE A 240 -11.62 -10.25 -22.49
CA ILE A 240 -12.24 -9.86 -23.77
C ILE A 240 -12.54 -8.37 -23.78
N LEU A 241 -13.13 -7.82 -22.72
CA LEU A 241 -13.47 -6.40 -22.64
C LEU A 241 -12.22 -5.52 -22.77
N ALA A 242 -11.14 -5.86 -22.09
CA ALA A 242 -9.88 -5.13 -22.20
C ALA A 242 -9.26 -5.26 -23.60
N LEU A 243 -9.30 -6.45 -24.21
CA LEU A 243 -8.79 -6.67 -25.55
C LEU A 243 -9.59 -5.88 -26.60
N ILE A 244 -10.91 -5.83 -26.46
CA ILE A 244 -11.80 -5.00 -27.30
C ILE A 244 -11.47 -3.52 -27.10
N GLY A 245 -11.27 -3.06 -25.86
CA GLY A 245 -10.89 -1.67 -25.59
C GLY A 245 -9.56 -1.28 -26.24
N ILE A 246 -8.54 -2.14 -26.14
CA ILE A 246 -7.23 -1.92 -26.79
C ILE A 246 -7.37 -1.95 -28.32
N LEU A 247 -8.11 -2.92 -28.87
CA LEU A 247 -8.30 -3.04 -30.31
C LEU A 247 -9.09 -1.84 -30.86
N ALA A 248 -10.16 -1.42 -30.18
CA ALA A 248 -10.93 -0.23 -30.53
C ALA A 248 -10.03 1.01 -30.55
N PHE A 249 -9.18 1.18 -29.53
CA PHE A 249 -8.21 2.27 -29.49
C PHE A 249 -7.25 2.23 -30.69
N ILE A 250 -6.62 1.08 -30.97
CA ILE A 250 -5.70 0.92 -32.10
C ILE A 250 -6.40 1.21 -33.44
N ILE A 251 -7.59 0.65 -33.65
CA ILE A 251 -8.38 0.86 -34.86
C ILE A 251 -8.69 2.34 -35.04
N THR A 252 -9.11 3.03 -33.97
CA THR A 252 -9.41 4.48 -34.05
C THR A 252 -8.17 5.33 -34.35
N GLN A 253 -6.99 4.95 -33.85
CA GLN A 253 -5.72 5.65 -34.13
C GLN A 253 -5.24 5.43 -35.57
N VAL A 254 -5.48 4.25 -36.16
CA VAL A 254 -5.01 3.91 -37.51
C VAL A 254 -5.95 4.43 -38.60
N ILE A 255 -7.27 4.38 -38.37
CA ILE A 255 -8.28 4.72 -39.39
C ILE A 255 -8.51 6.23 -39.48
N ASP A 256 -8.63 6.94 -38.36
CA ASP A 256 -8.94 8.37 -38.36
C ASP A 256 -8.43 9.07 -37.08
N PRO A 257 -7.11 9.36 -37.02
CA PRO A 257 -6.52 10.02 -35.87
C PRO A 257 -7.07 11.44 -35.63
N GLN A 258 -7.56 12.12 -36.68
CA GLN A 258 -8.11 13.48 -36.56
C GLN A 258 -9.49 13.49 -35.89
N THR A 259 -10.39 12.59 -36.29
CA THR A 259 -11.71 12.46 -35.66
C THR A 259 -11.61 12.01 -34.20
N LEU A 260 -10.64 11.15 -33.88
CA LEU A 260 -10.37 10.79 -32.49
C LEU A 260 -9.86 12.00 -31.69
N GLY A 261 -8.93 12.78 -32.25
CA GLY A 261 -8.48 14.04 -31.64
C GLY A 261 -9.64 15.00 -31.35
N GLN A 262 -10.54 15.21 -32.31
CA GLN A 262 -11.72 16.05 -32.14
C GLN A 262 -12.69 15.52 -31.07
N LYS A 263 -12.94 14.21 -31.03
CA LYS A 263 -13.80 13.59 -30.00
C LYS A 263 -13.16 13.64 -28.61
N LEU A 264 -11.84 13.49 -28.51
CA LEU A 264 -11.11 13.64 -27.25
C LEU A 264 -11.21 15.08 -26.74
N THR A 265 -11.17 16.08 -27.63
CA THR A 265 -11.36 17.50 -27.23
C THR A 265 -12.79 17.83 -26.78
N GLN A 266 -13.78 17.01 -27.14
CA GLN A 266 -15.17 17.19 -26.68
C GLN A 266 -15.42 16.66 -25.27
N VAL A 267 -14.53 15.80 -24.75
CA VAL A 267 -14.62 15.27 -23.40
C VAL A 267 -13.53 15.92 -22.56
N GLU A 268 -13.90 16.91 -21.73
CA GLU A 268 -12.98 17.71 -20.89
C GLU A 268 -11.96 16.86 -20.11
N GLN A 269 -12.37 15.70 -19.58
CA GLN A 269 -11.46 14.81 -18.86
C GLN A 269 -10.43 14.14 -19.77
N LEU A 270 -10.83 13.75 -20.98
CA LEU A 270 -9.92 13.11 -21.93
C LEU A 270 -8.94 14.10 -22.54
N SER A 271 -9.38 15.35 -22.80
CA SER A 271 -8.48 16.43 -23.22
C SER A 271 -7.46 16.76 -22.13
N ALA A 272 -7.88 16.89 -20.86
CA ALA A 272 -6.97 17.15 -19.74
C ALA A 272 -5.92 16.04 -19.57
N VAL A 273 -6.32 14.77 -19.72
CA VAL A 273 -5.38 13.63 -19.71
C VAL A 273 -4.43 13.69 -20.91
N ALA A 274 -4.93 13.98 -22.11
CA ALA A 274 -4.10 14.11 -23.32
C ALA A 274 -3.07 15.24 -23.17
N ASP A 275 -3.48 16.41 -22.68
CA ASP A 275 -2.61 17.55 -22.43
C ASP A 275 -1.53 17.22 -21.39
N ARG A 276 -1.88 16.46 -20.34
CA ARG A 276 -0.90 16.02 -19.35
C ARG A 276 0.14 15.07 -19.92
N ILE A 277 -0.24 14.18 -20.83
CA ILE A 277 0.67 13.25 -21.51
C ILE A 277 1.58 14.01 -22.47
N ASN A 278 1.03 14.95 -23.24
CA ASN A 278 1.79 15.75 -24.21
C ASN A 278 2.82 16.67 -23.54
N ASN A 279 2.55 17.13 -22.31
CA ASN A 279 3.44 18.00 -21.54
C ASN A 279 4.40 17.23 -20.60
N ILE A 280 4.59 15.92 -20.78
CA ILE A 280 5.58 15.17 -20.00
C ILE A 280 6.99 15.65 -20.36
N GLY A 281 7.75 16.09 -19.36
CA GLY A 281 9.16 16.49 -19.52
C GLY A 281 9.37 17.95 -19.93
N THR A 282 8.30 18.73 -20.09
CA THR A 282 8.37 20.17 -20.42
C THR A 282 8.23 21.08 -19.20
N GLU A 283 7.68 20.57 -18.09
CA GLU A 283 7.48 21.34 -16.86
C GLU A 283 8.76 21.38 -16.00
N SER A 284 9.02 22.49 -15.32
CA SER A 284 10.27 22.69 -14.55
C SER A 284 10.49 21.64 -13.44
N ASP A 285 9.41 21.15 -12.83
CA ASP A 285 9.41 20.12 -11.79
C ASP A 285 9.46 18.69 -12.36
N ASP A 286 9.41 18.52 -13.69
CA ASP A 286 9.70 17.24 -14.34
C ASP A 286 11.21 16.98 -14.48
N SER A 287 12.02 18.03 -14.46
CA SER A 287 13.47 17.90 -14.54
C SER A 287 14.06 17.21 -13.29
N ALA A 288 15.16 16.47 -13.47
CA ALA A 288 15.88 15.86 -12.36
C ALA A 288 16.31 16.90 -11.31
N SER A 289 16.70 18.09 -11.77
CA SER A 289 17.05 19.25 -10.93
C SER A 289 15.85 19.76 -10.14
N GLY A 290 14.69 19.96 -10.79
CA GLY A 290 13.44 20.36 -10.14
C GLY A 290 12.95 19.37 -9.09
N ARG A 291 13.31 18.09 -9.22
CA ARG A 291 13.03 17.02 -8.24
C ARG A 291 14.15 16.84 -7.20
N GLY A 292 15.18 17.68 -7.20
CA GLY A 292 16.24 17.71 -6.20
C GLY A 292 17.37 16.67 -6.37
N TYR A 293 17.40 15.94 -7.49
CA TYR A 293 18.46 14.94 -7.76
C TYR A 293 19.86 15.56 -7.87
N ASP A 294 19.97 16.85 -8.20
CA ASP A 294 21.23 17.58 -8.23
C ASP A 294 22.03 17.48 -6.95
N ARG A 295 21.38 17.29 -5.79
CA ARG A 295 22.07 17.13 -4.50
C ARG A 295 22.95 15.88 -4.48
N ILE A 296 22.53 14.81 -5.16
CA ILE A 296 23.31 13.58 -5.26
C ILE A 296 24.59 13.83 -6.06
N ILE A 297 24.49 14.61 -7.15
CA ILE A 297 25.62 14.94 -8.01
C ILE A 297 26.58 15.93 -7.33
N LYS A 298 26.04 16.95 -6.65
CA LYS A 298 26.82 17.99 -5.97
C LYS A 298 27.51 17.48 -4.70
N TYR A 299 26.90 16.53 -4.00
CA TYR A 299 27.42 15.99 -2.74
C TYR A 299 27.45 14.45 -2.74
N PRO A 300 28.24 13.82 -3.62
CA PRO A 300 28.20 12.37 -3.85
C PRO A 300 28.70 11.55 -2.65
N HIS A 301 29.52 12.14 -1.76
CA HIS A 301 30.02 11.46 -0.56
C HIS A 301 28.89 11.03 0.39
N TYR A 302 27.73 11.68 0.36
CA TYR A 302 26.57 11.26 1.15
C TYR A 302 25.92 9.97 0.65
N ILE A 303 26.22 9.51 -0.56
CA ILE A 303 25.83 8.16 -1.01
C ILE A 303 26.49 7.09 -0.13
N LEU A 304 27.70 7.34 0.40
CA LEU A 304 28.39 6.36 1.23
C LEU A 304 27.87 6.38 2.67
N TYR A 305 27.83 7.56 3.31
CA TYR A 305 27.60 7.68 4.76
C TYR A 305 26.20 8.18 5.14
N GLY A 306 25.42 8.67 4.17
CA GLY A 306 24.11 9.26 4.40
C GLY A 306 24.18 10.73 4.82
N ALA A 307 23.38 11.56 4.16
CA ALA A 307 23.31 12.99 4.44
C ALA A 307 22.48 13.34 5.69
N GLY A 308 21.63 12.44 6.17
CA GLY A 308 20.50 12.77 7.04
C GLY A 308 19.39 13.48 6.27
N GLU A 309 18.14 13.18 6.61
CA GLU A 309 16.95 13.67 5.94
C GLU A 309 16.37 14.87 6.69
N GLY A 310 16.47 16.07 6.12
CA GLY A 310 16.05 17.32 6.75
C GLY A 310 17.09 18.42 6.56
N ALA A 311 16.98 19.53 7.30
CA ALA A 311 17.94 20.66 7.30
C ALA A 311 18.50 21.06 5.92
N PHE A 312 17.62 21.14 4.91
CA PHE A 312 18.02 21.20 3.50
C PHE A 312 18.82 22.45 3.11
N SER A 313 18.72 23.52 3.91
CA SER A 313 19.49 24.76 3.72
C SER A 313 21.01 24.55 3.65
N ARG A 314 21.54 23.46 4.23
CA ARG A 314 22.98 23.13 4.15
C ARG A 314 23.46 22.74 2.75
N PHE A 315 22.54 22.47 1.82
CA PHE A 315 22.87 22.08 0.45
C PHE A 315 22.79 23.23 -0.56
N GLY A 316 22.64 24.46 -0.08
CA GLY A 316 22.58 25.67 -0.89
C GLY A 316 21.27 26.43 -0.75
N VAL A 317 21.27 27.68 -1.22
CA VAL A 317 20.08 28.54 -1.23
C VAL A 317 19.01 27.91 -2.12
N GLY A 318 17.80 27.76 -1.58
CA GLY A 318 16.67 27.16 -2.29
C GLY A 318 16.71 25.64 -2.41
N ALA A 319 17.69 24.96 -1.79
CA ALA A 319 17.75 23.50 -1.81
C ALA A 319 16.51 22.88 -1.15
N GLN A 320 15.76 22.11 -1.95
CA GLN A 320 14.58 21.39 -1.51
C GLN A 320 14.88 19.91 -1.25
N GLU A 321 13.86 19.23 -0.72
CA GLU A 321 13.81 17.78 -0.64
C GLU A 321 14.04 17.10 -2.01
N ILE A 322 14.61 15.89 -2.01
CA ILE A 322 14.60 15.04 -3.21
C ILE A 322 13.19 14.48 -3.32
N HIS A 323 12.49 14.69 -4.42
CA HIS A 323 11.11 14.25 -4.56
C HIS A 323 11.00 12.76 -4.92
N SER A 324 11.98 11.93 -4.59
CA SER A 324 12.02 10.49 -4.89
C SER A 324 12.18 9.67 -3.63
N GLY A 325 11.35 8.63 -3.45
CA GLY A 325 11.51 7.70 -2.33
C GLY A 325 12.89 7.03 -2.35
N LEU A 326 13.24 6.38 -3.46
CA LEU A 326 14.53 5.68 -3.59
C LEU A 326 15.71 6.64 -3.59
N GLY A 327 15.60 7.79 -4.29
CA GLY A 327 16.65 8.82 -4.30
C GLY A 327 16.90 9.38 -2.90
N THR A 328 15.85 9.56 -2.10
CA THR A 328 15.96 10.03 -0.72
C THR A 328 16.62 8.99 0.18
N LEU A 329 16.27 7.71 0.03
CA LEU A 329 16.90 6.66 0.81
C LEU A 329 18.41 6.59 0.53
N LEU A 330 18.78 6.60 -0.76
CA LEU A 330 20.18 6.53 -1.18
C LEU A 330 20.98 7.74 -0.70
N PHE A 331 20.44 8.95 -0.85
CA PHE A 331 21.16 10.17 -0.47
C PHE A 331 21.18 10.41 1.04
N SER A 332 20.04 10.23 1.71
CA SER A 332 19.89 10.63 3.12
C SER A 332 20.40 9.56 4.08
N TYR A 333 20.34 8.27 3.71
CA TYR A 333 20.76 7.16 4.58
C TYR A 333 21.90 6.33 4.01
N GLY A 334 22.46 6.78 2.88
CA GLY A 334 23.59 6.15 2.23
C GLY A 334 23.28 4.75 1.71
N ILE A 335 24.32 4.10 1.22
CA ILE A 335 24.24 2.75 0.67
C ILE A 335 23.82 1.73 1.73
N SER A 336 24.20 1.93 3.00
CA SER A 336 23.78 1.07 4.10
C SER A 336 22.27 1.10 4.33
N GLY A 337 21.66 2.30 4.39
CA GLY A 337 20.21 2.43 4.57
C GLY A 337 19.44 1.91 3.37
N PHE A 338 19.95 2.22 2.17
CA PHE A 338 19.39 1.72 0.93
C PHE A 338 19.42 0.18 0.85
N ILE A 339 20.55 -0.45 1.17
CA ILE A 339 20.70 -1.91 1.17
C ILE A 339 19.76 -2.56 2.20
N PHE A 340 19.70 -2.07 3.44
CA PHE A 340 18.80 -2.68 4.43
C PHE A 340 17.33 -2.54 4.05
N PHE A 341 16.94 -1.41 3.45
CA PHE A 341 15.59 -1.26 2.90
C PHE A 341 15.32 -2.27 1.77
N LEU A 342 16.27 -2.43 0.83
CA LEU A 342 16.13 -3.42 -0.24
C LEU A 342 16.11 -4.86 0.30
N MET A 343 16.91 -5.20 1.30
CA MET A 343 16.88 -6.50 1.97
C MET A 343 15.54 -6.74 2.67
N PHE A 344 14.97 -5.71 3.31
CA PHE A 344 13.64 -5.76 3.90
C PHE A 344 12.57 -6.06 2.85
N VAL A 345 12.54 -5.29 1.76
CA VAL A 345 11.58 -5.48 0.66
C VAL A 345 11.77 -6.84 -0.01
N TYR A 346 13.01 -7.26 -0.26
CA TYR A 346 13.31 -8.59 -0.79
C TYR A 346 12.78 -9.68 0.14
N ALA A 347 12.99 -9.56 1.45
CA ALA A 347 12.51 -10.53 2.41
C ALA A 347 10.97 -10.59 2.48
N VAL A 348 10.27 -9.49 2.18
CA VAL A 348 8.81 -9.46 2.02
C VAL A 348 8.36 -10.30 0.81
N PHE A 349 9.06 -10.18 -0.33
CA PHE A 349 8.65 -10.79 -1.59
C PHE A 349 9.26 -12.17 -1.89
N TYR A 350 10.35 -12.57 -1.22
CA TYR A 350 11.15 -13.76 -1.58
C TYR A 350 10.35 -15.06 -1.71
N ARG A 351 9.24 -15.20 -0.97
CA ARG A 351 8.37 -16.39 -0.99
C ARG A 351 6.99 -16.15 -1.60
N VAL A 352 6.81 -15.01 -2.24
CA VAL A 352 5.58 -14.64 -2.94
C VAL A 352 5.73 -15.05 -4.42
N PRO A 353 4.66 -15.50 -5.11
CA PRO A 353 4.75 -15.84 -6.52
C PRO A 353 5.32 -14.70 -7.38
N ARG A 354 6.09 -15.04 -8.43
CA ARG A 354 6.83 -14.06 -9.25
C ARG A 354 5.96 -12.98 -9.88
N GLN A 355 4.69 -13.28 -10.17
CA GLN A 355 3.73 -12.31 -10.71
C GLN A 355 3.58 -11.05 -9.84
N TYR A 356 3.72 -11.18 -8.51
CA TYR A 356 3.60 -10.05 -7.59
C TYR A 356 4.83 -9.12 -7.60
N TYR A 357 5.96 -9.57 -8.15
CA TYR A 357 7.16 -8.71 -8.31
C TYR A 357 6.90 -7.61 -9.36
N LEU A 358 6.03 -7.86 -10.34
CA LEU A 358 5.61 -6.82 -11.28
C LEU A 358 4.86 -5.69 -10.58
N LEU A 359 4.01 -6.02 -9.60
CA LEU A 359 3.32 -5.02 -8.78
C LEU A 359 4.33 -4.18 -7.98
N LEU A 360 5.36 -4.82 -7.42
CA LEU A 360 6.44 -4.11 -6.72
C LEU A 360 7.18 -3.15 -7.67
N GLY A 361 7.49 -3.59 -8.89
CA GLY A 361 8.11 -2.76 -9.91
C GLY A 361 7.28 -1.51 -10.23
N LEU A 362 5.96 -1.65 -10.38
CA LEU A 362 5.05 -0.53 -10.59
C LEU A 362 5.00 0.45 -9.42
N VAL A 363 4.95 -0.08 -8.19
CA VAL A 363 4.93 0.73 -6.97
C VAL A 363 6.22 1.55 -6.81
N PHE A 364 7.38 0.99 -7.20
CA PHE A 364 8.65 1.72 -7.21
C PHE A 364 8.79 2.66 -8.41
N LEU A 365 8.24 2.32 -9.57
CA LEU A 365 8.22 3.19 -10.74
C LEU A 365 7.53 4.52 -10.41
N PHE A 366 6.41 4.46 -9.68
CA PHE A 366 5.75 5.67 -9.15
C PHE A 366 6.66 6.46 -8.20
N GLY A 367 7.54 5.78 -7.46
CA GLY A 367 8.48 6.36 -6.50
C GLY A 367 9.72 7.03 -7.08
N ILE A 368 9.95 6.91 -8.38
CA ILE A 368 11.06 7.60 -9.05
C ILE A 368 10.82 9.12 -9.03
N PRO A 369 9.66 9.64 -9.47
CA PRO A 369 9.38 11.08 -9.39
C PRO A 369 8.72 11.53 -8.08
N HIS A 370 8.31 10.62 -7.19
CA HIS A 370 7.55 10.94 -5.97
C HIS A 370 8.05 10.28 -4.68
N GLN A 371 7.75 10.90 -3.54
CA GLN A 371 8.04 10.40 -2.18
C GLN A 371 7.06 9.30 -1.73
N ASN A 372 7.08 8.18 -2.44
CA ASN A 372 6.15 7.08 -2.25
C ASN A 372 6.39 6.30 -0.94
N ILE A 373 7.65 6.13 -0.52
CA ILE A 373 8.01 5.33 0.66
C ILE A 373 7.52 5.95 1.98
N ARG A 374 7.28 7.27 2.04
CA ARG A 374 6.72 7.90 3.24
C ARG A 374 5.23 7.66 3.44
N PHE A 375 4.54 7.19 2.40
CA PHE A 375 3.10 6.97 2.45
C PHE A 375 2.78 5.71 3.25
N THR A 376 2.13 5.83 4.41
CA THR A 376 1.85 4.71 5.33
C THR A 376 1.16 3.52 4.64
N TYR A 377 0.28 3.80 3.67
CA TYR A 377 -0.44 2.78 2.92
C TYR A 377 0.48 1.85 2.09
N PHE A 378 1.67 2.31 1.69
CA PHE A 378 2.71 1.48 1.06
C PHE A 378 3.19 0.39 2.02
N TRP A 379 3.42 0.73 3.28
CA TRP A 379 3.88 -0.22 4.30
C TRP A 379 2.80 -1.23 4.66
N VAL A 380 1.54 -0.80 4.65
CA VAL A 380 0.39 -1.71 4.79
C VAL A 380 0.28 -2.66 3.60
N PHE A 381 0.46 -2.18 2.38
CA PHE A 381 0.56 -3.03 1.19
C PHE A 381 1.68 -4.08 1.33
N LEU A 382 2.89 -3.69 1.76
CA LEU A 382 3.97 -4.65 2.02
C LEU A 382 3.57 -5.70 3.06
N GLY A 383 2.84 -5.30 4.11
CA GLY A 383 2.34 -6.21 5.14
C GLY A 383 1.36 -7.24 4.59
N ILE A 384 0.45 -6.80 3.72
CA ILE A 384 -0.54 -7.66 3.04
C ILE A 384 0.15 -8.61 2.05
N VAL A 385 1.19 -8.15 1.34
CA VAL A 385 1.98 -9.03 0.47
C VAL A 385 2.68 -10.11 1.27
N TYR A 386 3.34 -9.74 2.38
CA TYR A 386 4.01 -10.72 3.23
C TYR A 386 3.03 -11.74 3.83
N SER A 387 1.80 -11.31 4.15
CA SER A 387 0.78 -12.19 4.73
C SER A 387 0.25 -13.25 3.76
N HIS A 388 0.55 -13.14 2.46
CA HIS A 388 0.29 -14.19 1.48
C HIS A 388 0.76 -15.56 1.98
N ARG A 389 1.97 -15.64 2.53
CA ARG A 389 2.53 -16.87 3.10
C ARG A 389 1.70 -17.38 4.28
N ILE A 390 1.39 -16.49 5.21
CA ILE A 390 0.67 -16.80 6.45
C ILE A 390 -0.71 -17.38 6.12
N TYR A 391 -1.37 -16.81 5.12
CA TYR A 391 -2.68 -17.26 4.67
C TYR A 391 -2.67 -18.70 4.12
N PHE A 392 -1.72 -19.03 3.24
CA PHE A 392 -1.66 -20.39 2.67
C PHE A 392 -1.24 -21.43 3.72
N GLU A 393 -0.30 -21.10 4.60
CA GLU A 393 0.08 -21.97 5.72
C GLU A 393 -1.10 -22.29 6.66
N ASP A 394 -1.98 -21.32 6.90
CA ASP A 394 -3.18 -21.52 7.72
C ASP A 394 -4.26 -22.34 7.02
N ARG A 395 -4.52 -22.05 5.73
CA ARG A 395 -5.43 -22.83 4.89
C ARG A 395 -5.04 -24.30 4.78
N GLU A 396 -3.76 -24.58 4.59
CA GLU A 396 -3.25 -25.97 4.54
C GLU A 396 -3.50 -26.70 5.87
N LYS A 397 -3.23 -26.04 7.00
CA LYS A 397 -3.50 -26.61 8.34
C LYS A 397 -5.00 -26.84 8.56
N HIS A 398 -5.84 -25.90 8.15
CA HIS A 398 -7.29 -26.04 8.25
C HIS A 398 -7.81 -27.23 7.43
N MET A 399 -7.36 -27.36 6.18
CA MET A 399 -7.71 -28.49 5.31
C MET A 399 -7.22 -29.83 5.86
N ALA A 400 -6.03 -29.88 6.47
CA ALA A 400 -5.51 -31.08 7.12
C ALA A 400 -6.40 -31.52 8.30
N ARG A 401 -6.85 -30.57 9.14
CA ARG A 401 -7.77 -30.85 10.26
C ARG A 401 -9.13 -31.36 9.78
N LEU A 402 -9.68 -30.78 8.71
CA LEU A 402 -10.96 -31.24 8.14
C LEU A 402 -10.86 -32.69 7.62
N LYS A 403 -9.76 -33.04 6.96
CA LYS A 403 -9.50 -34.42 6.52
C LYS A 403 -9.42 -35.39 7.71
N GLU A 404 -8.74 -35.01 8.79
CA GLU A 404 -8.64 -35.81 10.00
C GLU A 404 -10.01 -36.06 10.64
N ILE A 405 -10.83 -35.02 10.80
CA ILE A 405 -12.21 -35.12 11.33
C ILE A 405 -13.07 -36.04 10.44
N THR A 406 -12.93 -35.93 9.12
CA THR A 406 -13.67 -36.75 8.16
C THR A 406 -13.28 -38.22 8.26
N ASN A 407 -11.98 -38.51 8.41
CA ASN A 407 -11.47 -39.86 8.61
C ASN A 407 -11.95 -40.47 9.94
N ILE A 408 -11.98 -39.68 11.03
CA ILE A 408 -12.52 -40.14 12.32
C ILE A 408 -14.00 -40.49 12.21
N LYS A 409 -14.82 -39.63 11.57
CA LYS A 409 -16.24 -39.92 11.34
C LYS A 409 -16.41 -41.21 10.54
N ASN A 410 -15.69 -41.36 9.43
CA ASN A 410 -15.79 -42.54 8.56
C ASN A 410 -15.36 -43.84 9.26
N ASN A 411 -14.37 -43.79 10.16
CA ASN A 411 -13.95 -44.95 10.95
C ASN A 411 -14.94 -45.32 12.07
N ASN A 412 -15.67 -44.33 12.61
CA ASN A 412 -16.71 -44.57 13.60
C ASN A 412 -18.03 -45.07 12.99
N PHE A 413 -18.28 -44.83 11.69
CA PHE A 413 -19.43 -45.42 10.97
C PHE A 413 -19.18 -46.86 10.49
N LYS A 414 -17.92 -47.31 10.45
CA LYS A 414 -17.53 -48.68 10.06
C LYS A 414 -17.43 -49.66 11.24
N LYS A 415 -17.60 -49.17 12.47
CA LYS A 415 -17.74 -49.97 13.69
C LYS A 415 -19.18 -49.89 14.15
#